data_AF-A0A7Y3MQA0-F1
#
_entry.id   AF-A0A7Y3MQA0-F1
#
_cell.length_a   1.000
_cell.length_b   1.000
_cell.length_c   1.000
_cell.angle_alpha   90.00
_cell.angle_beta   90.00
_cell.angle_gamma   90.00
#
_symmetry.space_group_name_H-M   'P 1'
#
loop_
_entity.id
_entity.type
_entity.pdbx_description
1 polymer ?
#
loop_
_entity_poly.entity_id
_entity_poly.type
_entity_poly.pdbx_seq_one_letter_code
_entity_poly.pdbx_strand_id
1 'polypeptide(L)'
;ILWLTQRDKVEGMDEHGKSIVNFQITLLLIVILSIPGILLFGLGILGLIYAGIVGFIIPIVNAVKAHNGESPTYFSTIRFIK
;
A
#
# COMPACT_ATOMS: atom_id res chain seq x y z
N ILE A 1 -9.82 6.68 -8.25
CA ILE A 1 -10.87 6.88 -9.28
C ILE A 1 -11.03 5.62 -10.15
N LEU A 2 -9.95 5.08 -10.74
CA LEU A 2 -10.02 3.86 -11.58
C LEU A 2 -10.71 2.66 -10.90
N TRP A 3 -10.35 2.34 -9.66
CA TRP A 3 -11.00 1.28 -8.87
C TRP A 3 -12.52 1.48 -8.75
N LEU A 4 -12.97 2.68 -8.35
CA LEU A 4 -14.40 2.97 -8.16
C LEU A 4 -15.23 2.81 -9.44
N THR A 5 -14.63 3.03 -10.61
CA THR A 5 -15.33 2.92 -11.90
C THR A 5 -15.29 1.50 -12.48
N GLN A 6 -14.32 0.69 -12.08
CA GLN A 6 -14.06 -0.63 -12.67
C GLN A 6 -14.39 -1.80 -11.73
N ARG A 7 -14.66 -1.55 -10.43
CA ARG A 7 -14.91 -2.60 -9.43
C ARG A 7 -16.05 -3.55 -9.78
N ASP A 8 -17.10 -3.05 -10.45
CA ASP A 8 -18.27 -3.86 -10.85
C ASP A 8 -18.10 -4.53 -12.22
N LYS A 9 -17.05 -4.18 -12.96
CA LYS A 9 -16.82 -4.63 -14.35
C LYS A 9 -15.74 -5.68 -14.49
N VAL A 10 -14.83 -5.77 -13.51
CA VAL A 10 -13.66 -6.65 -13.57
C VAL A 10 -13.64 -7.54 -12.33
N GLU A 11 -13.66 -8.85 -12.53
CA GLU A 11 -13.58 -9.85 -11.45
C GLU A 11 -12.24 -9.72 -10.71
N GLY A 12 -12.26 -9.70 -9.37
CA GLY A 12 -11.07 -9.47 -8.54
C GLY A 12 -10.59 -8.02 -8.42
N MET A 13 -11.11 -7.08 -9.23
CA MET A 13 -10.74 -5.65 -9.17
C MET A 13 -11.10 -5.01 -7.83
N ASP A 14 -12.17 -5.47 -7.18
CA ASP A 14 -12.54 -4.96 -5.86
C ASP A 14 -11.51 -5.32 -4.79
N GLU A 15 -11.03 -6.57 -4.78
CA GLU A 15 -10.01 -7.02 -3.82
C GLU A 15 -8.65 -6.35 -4.06
N HIS A 16 -8.19 -6.28 -5.31
CA HIS A 16 -6.93 -5.62 -5.65
C HIS A 16 -7.00 -4.12 -5.39
N GLY A 17 -8.12 -3.47 -5.75
CA GLY A 17 -8.31 -2.04 -5.51
C GLY A 17 -8.36 -1.68 -4.03
N LYS A 18 -9.09 -2.45 -3.21
CA LYS A 18 -9.08 -2.28 -1.74
C LYS A 18 -7.68 -2.47 -1.14
N SER A 19 -6.94 -3.48 -1.61
CA SER A 19 -5.57 -3.74 -1.14
C SER A 19 -4.62 -2.57 -1.42
N ILE A 20 -4.66 -2.03 -2.65
CA ILE A 20 -3.84 -0.88 -3.06
C ILE A 20 -4.20 0.37 -2.23
N VAL A 21 -5.48 0.63 -2.03
CA VAL A 21 -5.94 1.79 -1.23
C VAL A 21 -5.50 1.65 0.23
N ASN A 22 -5.69 0.48 0.84
CA ASN A 22 -5.25 0.21 2.21
C ASN A 22 -3.73 0.38 2.36
N PHE A 23 -2.97 -0.09 1.37
CA PHE A 23 -1.51 0.03 1.35
C PHE A 23 -1.07 1.49 1.27
N GLN A 24 -1.70 2.27 0.39
CA GLN A 24 -1.38 3.67 0.21
C GLN A 24 -1.71 4.51 1.45
N ILE A 25 -2.82 4.21 2.14
CA ILE A 25 -3.16 4.84 3.42
C ILE A 25 -2.13 4.47 4.49
N THR A 26 -1.72 3.20 4.57
CA THR A 26 -0.72 2.74 5.53
C THR A 26 0.64 3.42 5.32
N LEU A 27 1.10 3.50 4.06
CA LEU A 27 2.32 4.23 3.71
C LEU A 27 2.25 5.70 4.09
N LEU A 28 1.15 6.37 3.77
CA LEU A 28 0.94 7.77 4.14
C LEU A 28 1.05 7.97 5.66
N LEU A 29 0.46 7.07 6.43
CA LEU A 29 0.53 7.09 7.88
C LEU A 29 1.98 6.95 8.38
N ILE A 30 2.75 6.00 7.82
CA ILE A 30 4.17 5.82 8.15
C ILE A 30 4.99 7.07 7.81
N VAL A 31 4.74 7.69 6.65
CA VAL A 31 5.42 8.92 6.23
C VAL A 31 5.10 10.09 7.17
N ILE A 32 3.82 10.29 7.50
CA ILE A 32 3.38 11.35 8.43
C ILE A 32 3.99 11.14 9.81
N LEU A 33 4.03 9.90 10.31
CA LEU A 33 4.64 9.56 11.60
C LEU A 33 6.17 9.70 11.57
N SER A 34 6.79 9.52 10.41
CA SER A 34 8.23 9.69 10.23
C SER A 34 8.66 11.16 10.34
N ILE A 35 7.84 12.14 9.95
CA ILE A 35 8.16 13.58 10.04
C ILE A 35 8.51 14.01 11.48
N PRO A 36 7.67 13.80 12.52
CA PRO A 36 8.05 14.09 13.90
C PRO A 36 9.14 13.13 14.40
N GLY A 37 9.21 11.91 13.86
CA GLY A 37 10.27 10.93 14.16
C GLY A 37 11.67 11.36 13.71
N ILE A 38 11.80 12.30 12.75
CA ILE A 38 13.10 12.86 12.36
C ILE A 38 13.72 13.65 13.53
N LEU A 39 12.89 14.35 14.31
CA LEU A 39 13.33 15.12 15.48
C LEU A 39 13.79 14.22 16.64
N LEU A 40 13.26 12.99 16.73
CA LEU A 40 13.67 11.96 17.67
C LEU A 40 14.84 11.14 17.10
N PHE A 41 16.05 11.71 17.11
CA PHE A 41 17.29 10.97 16.81
C PHE A 41 17.44 10.42 15.37
N GLY A 42 16.72 10.99 14.40
CA GLY A 42 16.81 10.53 13.01
C GLY A 42 16.10 9.19 12.72
N LEU A 43 15.32 8.67 13.68
CA LEU A 43 14.46 7.49 13.47
C LEU A 43 13.50 7.67 12.28
N GLY A 44 13.07 8.90 12.03
CA GLY A 44 12.26 9.22 10.86
C GLY A 44 12.96 8.95 9.51
N ILE A 45 14.30 9.05 9.42
CA ILE A 45 15.02 8.68 8.18
C ILE A 45 14.88 7.18 7.90
N LEU A 46 15.02 6.33 8.93
CA LEU A 46 14.85 4.88 8.77
C LEU A 46 13.42 4.53 8.36
N GLY A 47 12.42 5.22 8.95
CA GLY A 47 11.02 5.07 8.58
C GLY A 47 10.75 5.46 7.11
N LEU A 48 11.35 6.56 6.63
CA LEU A 48 11.22 6.99 5.23
C LEU A 48 11.91 6.04 4.25
N ILE A 49 13.10 5.52 4.59
CA ILE A 49 13.80 4.52 3.76
C ILE A 49 12.95 3.25 3.66
N TYR A 50 12.44 2.76 4.80
CA TYR A 50 11.55 1.61 4.84
C TYR A 50 10.27 1.84 4.01
N ALA A 51 9.62 2.99 4.18
CA ALA A 51 8.43 3.36 3.42
C ALA A 51 8.72 3.45 1.90
N GLY A 52 9.89 3.95 1.50
CA GLY A 52 10.30 3.99 0.10
C GLY A 52 10.49 2.59 -0.51
N ILE A 53 11.17 1.70 0.20
CA ILE A 53 11.42 0.32 -0.24
C ILE A 53 10.10 -0.45 -0.36
N VAL A 54 9.31 -0.46 0.72
CA VAL A 54 8.02 -1.17 0.74
C VAL A 54 7.06 -0.54 -0.27
N GLY A 55 7.05 0.79 -0.37
CA GLY A 55 6.25 1.55 -1.33
C GLY A 55 6.59 1.30 -2.79
N PHE A 56 7.77 0.78 -3.08
CA PHE A 56 8.14 0.36 -4.42
C PHE A 56 7.85 -1.13 -4.67
N ILE A 57 8.17 -2.00 -3.71
CA ILE A 57 8.06 -3.46 -3.87
C ILE A 57 6.59 -3.92 -3.90
N ILE A 58 5.76 -3.46 -2.98
CA ILE A 58 4.39 -3.96 -2.82
C ILE A 58 3.50 -3.69 -4.04
N PRO A 59 3.53 -2.50 -4.67
CA PRO A 59 2.78 -2.27 -5.89
C PRO A 59 3.20 -3.20 -7.03
N ILE A 60 4.50 -3.48 -7.16
CA ILE A 60 5.03 -4.40 -8.19
C ILE A 60 4.51 -5.81 -7.94
N VAL A 61 4.63 -6.31 -6.71
CA VAL A 61 4.14 -7.66 -6.36
C VAL A 61 2.64 -7.77 -6.55
N ASN A 62 1.87 -6.76 -6.14
CA ASN A 62 0.42 -6.75 -6.33
C ASN A 62 0.00 -6.65 -7.80
N ALA A 63 0.77 -5.94 -8.64
CA ALA A 63 0.53 -5.90 -10.08
C ALA A 63 0.79 -7.25 -10.75
N VAL A 64 1.89 -7.93 -10.38
CA VAL A 64 2.20 -9.28 -10.88
C VAL A 64 1.14 -10.29 -10.46
N LYS A 65 0.67 -10.23 -9.20
CA LYS A 65 -0.40 -11.10 -8.72
C LYS A 65 -1.74 -10.84 -9.41
N ALA A 66 -2.09 -9.58 -9.65
CA ALA A 66 -3.28 -9.21 -10.41
C ALA A 66 -3.24 -9.76 -11.84
N HIS A 67 -2.06 -9.77 -12.48
CA HIS A 67 -1.87 -10.39 -13.80
C HIS A 67 -2.03 -11.93 -13.74
N ASN A 68 -1.59 -12.57 -12.67
CA ASN A 68 -1.72 -14.02 -12.49
C ASN A 68 -3.10 -14.47 -11.96
N GLY A 69 -4.02 -13.54 -11.69
CA GLY A 69 -5.31 -13.85 -11.06
C GLY A 69 -5.20 -14.33 -9.61
N GLU A 70 -4.07 -14.06 -8.95
CA GLU A 70 -3.84 -14.44 -7.56
C GLU A 70 -4.32 -13.37 -6.59
N SER A 71 -4.73 -13.77 -5.38
CA SER A 71 -5.19 -12.83 -4.36
C SER A 71 -4.10 -11.84 -3.92
N PRO A 72 -4.45 -10.57 -3.67
CA PRO A 72 -3.50 -9.52 -3.36
C PRO A 72 -2.70 -9.81 -2.08
N THR A 73 -1.44 -9.40 -2.06
CA THR A 73 -0.59 -9.53 -0.86
C THR A 73 -0.85 -8.36 0.08
N TYR A 74 -1.12 -8.66 1.35
CA TYR A 74 -1.34 -7.66 2.40
C TYR A 74 -0.10 -7.37 3.25
N PHE A 75 1.09 -7.45 2.63
CA PHE A 75 2.33 -7.32 3.39
C PHE A 75 2.51 -5.88 3.88
N SER A 76 2.64 -5.74 5.20
CA SER A 76 2.80 -4.46 5.91
C SER A 76 1.64 -3.46 5.73
N THR A 77 0.44 -3.95 5.38
CA THR A 77 -0.75 -3.12 5.13
C THR A 77 -1.78 -3.25 6.27
N ILE A 78 -2.19 -2.13 6.85
CA ILE A 78 -3.33 -2.09 7.78
C ILE A 78 -4.61 -2.11 6.94
N ARG A 79 -5.53 -3.05 7.22
CA ARG A 79 -6.81 -3.15 6.49
C ARG A 79 -7.82 -2.15 7.06
N PHE A 80 -7.90 -0.98 6.45
CA PHE A 80 -8.94 0.01 6.79
C PHE A 80 -10.27 -0.32 6.12
N ILE A 81 -10.22 -0.87 4.91
CA ILE A 81 -11.38 -1.29 4.12
C ILE A 81 -11.32 -2.82 3.99
N LYS A 82 -12.37 -3.50 4.45
CA LYS A 82 -12.51 -4.96 4.40
C LYS A 82 -13.20 -5.43 3.12
#